data_AF-A0A0A2BWN7-F1
#
_entry.id   AF-A0A0A2BWN7-F1
#
_cell.length_a   1.000
_cell.length_b   1.000
_cell.length_c   1.000
_cell.angle_alpha   90.00
_cell.angle_beta   90.00
_cell.angle_gamma   90.00
#
_symmetry.space_group_name_H-M   'P 1'
#
loop_
_entity.id
_entity.type
_entity.pdbx_description
1 polymer ?
#
loop_
_entity_poly.entity_id
_entity_poly.type
_entity_poly.pdbx_seq_one_letter_code
_entity_poly.pdbx_strand_id
1 'polypeptide(L)'
;MEINTINNRWAILQHTLSKDSLEGLHFDFLLEDGNSCRTWRLASFPHIDGPVVEAIPIAPHKLYWLQIEESLVSGGRGWAKCISRGEFHGSLPLNQLDFFCIELNSTSMFGYLGFGNDKCKFSSDSEIDFISVLNT
;
A
#
# COMPACT_ATOMS: atom_id res chain seq x y z
N MET A 1 -23.27 -11.64 -19.32
CA MET A 1 -22.98 -10.43 -18.53
C MET A 1 -21.52 -10.52 -18.17
N GLU A 2 -20.66 -9.75 -18.86
CA GLU A 2 -19.30 -9.53 -18.37
C GLU A 2 -19.45 -8.71 -17.08
N ILE A 3 -19.05 -9.29 -15.96
CA ILE A 3 -18.83 -8.53 -14.75
C ILE A 3 -17.58 -7.72 -15.07
N ASN A 4 -17.72 -6.41 -15.33
CA ASN A 4 -16.58 -5.52 -15.35
C ASN A 4 -16.01 -5.52 -13.93
N THR A 5 -15.04 -6.40 -13.68
CA THR A 5 -14.20 -6.30 -12.50
C THR A 5 -13.47 -4.97 -12.64
N ILE A 6 -13.87 -3.97 -11.84
CA ILE A 6 -13.09 -2.74 -11.74
C ILE A 6 -11.82 -3.14 -10.98
N ASN A 7 -10.75 -3.39 -11.71
CA ASN A 7 -9.43 -3.57 -11.15
C ASN A 7 -8.96 -2.20 -10.67
N ASN A 8 -8.93 -2.02 -9.36
CA ASN A 8 -8.45 -0.79 -8.75
C ASN A 8 -6.92 -0.83 -8.67
N ARG A 9 -6.27 0.32 -8.78
CA ARG A 9 -4.81 0.40 -8.80
C ARG A 9 -4.22 0.51 -7.40
N TRP A 10 -2.98 0.08 -7.26
CA TRP A 10 -2.18 0.32 -6.07
C TRP A 10 -0.77 0.76 -6.43
N ALA A 11 -0.08 1.41 -5.49
CA ALA A 11 1.34 1.73 -5.59
C ALA A 11 2.02 1.70 -4.22
N ILE A 12 3.30 1.36 -4.19
CA ILE A 12 4.21 1.64 -3.07
C ILE A 12 5.16 2.75 -3.50
N LEU A 13 5.15 3.83 -2.74
CA LEU A 13 6.08 4.94 -2.90
C LEU A 13 7.15 4.87 -1.82
N GLN A 14 8.41 4.89 -2.21
CA GLN A 14 9.52 5.18 -1.31
C GLN A 14 9.62 6.68 -1.10
N HIS A 15 9.65 7.12 0.15
CA HIS A 15 9.78 8.52 0.52
C HIS A 15 11.10 8.79 1.24
N THR A 16 11.76 9.89 0.89
CA THR A 16 13.02 10.36 1.49
C THR A 16 13.01 11.88 1.62
N LEU A 17 13.90 12.48 2.43
CA LEU A 17 13.99 13.95 2.55
C LEU A 17 14.54 14.63 1.29
N SER A 18 15.32 13.92 0.48
CA SER A 18 15.82 14.41 -0.81
C SER A 18 16.03 13.25 -1.77
N LYS A 19 16.12 13.55 -3.07
CA LYS A 19 16.24 12.56 -4.14
C LYS A 19 17.42 11.60 -3.97
N ASP A 20 18.55 12.11 -3.47
CA ASP A 20 19.83 11.40 -3.41
C ASP A 20 20.20 10.95 -1.98
N SER A 21 19.26 10.98 -1.03
CA SER A 21 19.46 10.60 0.38
C SER A 21 18.46 9.53 0.80
N LEU A 22 18.85 8.69 1.77
CA LEU A 22 17.96 7.76 2.48
C LEU A 22 17.47 8.33 3.84
N GLU A 23 17.80 9.58 4.14
CA GLU A 23 17.32 10.23 5.35
C GLU A 23 15.79 10.35 5.32
N GLY A 24 15.16 10.03 6.45
CA GLY A 24 13.69 10.03 6.57
C GLY A 24 12.99 8.93 5.75
N LEU A 25 13.72 7.89 5.36
CA LEU A 25 13.19 6.77 4.58
C LEU A 25 11.97 6.15 5.25
N HIS A 26 10.86 6.12 4.50
CA HIS A 26 9.68 5.32 4.78
C HIS A 26 9.01 4.94 3.46
N PHE A 27 7.94 4.15 3.53
CA PHE A 27 7.15 3.81 2.38
C PHE A 27 5.70 4.24 2.59
N ASP A 28 5.04 4.70 1.54
CA ASP A 28 3.60 4.93 1.55
C ASP A 28 2.95 3.91 0.61
N PHE A 29 1.98 3.15 1.11
CA PHE A 29 1.15 2.24 0.32
C PHE A 29 -0.17 2.90 -0.02
N LEU A 30 -0.48 2.99 -1.31
CA LEU A 30 -1.64 3.69 -1.84
C LEU A 30 -2.58 2.67 -2.51
N LEU A 31 -3.87 2.74 -2.19
CA LEU A 31 -4.95 2.02 -2.85
C LEU A 31 -5.93 3.00 -3.46
N GLU A 32 -6.23 2.87 -4.74
CA GLU A 32 -7.33 3.59 -5.38
C GLU A 32 -8.67 3.28 -4.69
N ASP A 33 -9.36 4.34 -4.24
CA ASP A 33 -10.70 4.28 -3.66
C ASP A 33 -11.50 5.51 -4.11
N GLY A 34 -12.28 5.33 -5.18
CA GLY A 34 -13.06 6.39 -5.81
C GLY A 34 -12.17 7.50 -6.39
N ASN A 35 -12.27 8.71 -5.85
CA ASN A 35 -11.59 9.91 -6.39
C ASN A 35 -10.22 10.20 -5.74
N SER A 36 -9.76 9.34 -4.84
CA SER A 36 -8.51 9.49 -4.09
C SER A 36 -7.89 8.13 -3.79
N CYS A 37 -6.73 8.13 -3.14
CA CYS A 37 -6.14 6.92 -2.61
C CYS A 37 -6.37 6.85 -1.10
N ARG A 38 -6.77 5.68 -0.58
CA ARG A 38 -6.45 5.35 0.82
C ARG A 38 -4.96 5.15 0.93
N THR A 39 -4.38 5.62 2.03
CA THR A 39 -2.93 5.59 2.19
C THR A 39 -2.53 5.18 3.58
N TRP A 40 -1.52 4.32 3.65
CA TRP A 40 -0.83 3.94 4.87
C TRP A 40 0.65 4.23 4.74
N ARG A 41 1.22 4.83 5.78
CA ARG A 41 2.68 4.90 5.97
C ARG A 41 3.16 3.58 6.56
N LEU A 42 4.08 2.95 5.87
CA LEU A 42 4.74 1.72 6.30
C LEU A 42 6.12 2.04 6.89
N ALA A 43 6.43 1.45 8.03
CA ALA A 43 7.75 1.59 8.67
C ALA A 43 8.88 0.93 7.87
N SER A 44 8.55 -0.07 7.05
CA SER A 44 9.49 -0.76 6.15
C SER A 44 8.76 -1.33 4.93
N PHE A 45 9.49 -1.90 3.98
CA PHE A 45 8.89 -2.54 2.82
C PHE A 45 8.22 -3.87 3.22
N PRO A 46 6.95 -4.13 2.83
CA PRO A 46 6.25 -5.36 3.17
C PRO A 46 6.71 -6.49 2.24
N HIS A 47 7.75 -7.22 2.65
CA HIS A 47 8.23 -8.39 1.93
C HIS A 47 7.22 -9.53 1.97
N ILE A 48 7.05 -10.24 0.85
CA ILE A 48 6.19 -11.43 0.77
C ILE A 48 6.68 -12.49 1.76
N ASP A 49 5.75 -13.01 2.56
CA ASP A 49 5.99 -13.94 3.66
C ASP A 49 6.99 -13.41 4.73
N GLY A 50 7.34 -12.12 4.67
CA GLY A 50 8.21 -11.44 5.61
C GLY A 50 7.52 -11.09 6.94
N PRO A 51 8.19 -10.39 7.86
CA PRO A 51 7.57 -10.02 9.15
C PRO A 51 6.36 -9.11 8.97
N VAL A 52 5.55 -8.98 10.02
CA VAL A 52 4.53 -7.93 10.12
C VAL A 52 5.21 -6.57 10.09
N VAL A 53 4.60 -5.62 9.37
CA VAL A 53 5.08 -4.26 9.21
C VAL A 53 4.09 -3.29 9.84
N GLU A 54 4.56 -2.30 10.58
CA GLU A 54 3.71 -1.21 11.07
C GLU A 54 3.20 -0.39 9.88
N ALA A 55 1.89 -0.15 9.85
CA ALA A 55 1.15 0.45 8.74
C ALA A 55 0.13 1.47 9.27
N ILE A 56 0.56 2.71 9.42
CA ILE A 56 -0.27 3.78 9.99
C ILE A 56 -1.10 4.45 8.90
N PRO A 57 -2.43 4.51 9.00
CA PRO A 57 -3.25 5.23 8.04
C PRO A 57 -2.94 6.73 8.08
N ILE A 58 -2.78 7.33 6.91
CA ILE A 58 -2.51 8.76 6.74
C ILE A 58 -3.53 9.40 5.81
N ALA A 59 -3.44 10.74 5.66
CA ALA A 59 -4.34 11.49 4.80
C ALA A 59 -4.38 10.94 3.36
N PRO A 60 -5.56 10.92 2.72
CA PRO A 60 -5.71 10.43 1.36
C PRO A 60 -4.78 11.13 0.36
N HIS A 61 -4.25 10.36 -0.58
CA HIS A 61 -3.46 10.89 -1.70
C HIS A 61 -4.32 11.15 -2.93
N LYS A 62 -3.84 12.02 -3.81
CA LYS A 62 -4.44 12.20 -5.15
C LYS A 62 -4.10 11.00 -6.03
N LEU A 63 -5.03 10.58 -6.89
CA LEU A 63 -4.84 9.45 -7.83
C LEU A 63 -3.60 9.57 -8.73
N TYR A 64 -3.13 10.79 -9.03
CA TYR A 64 -1.93 11.01 -9.84
C TYR A 64 -0.69 10.29 -9.26
N TRP A 65 -0.61 10.14 -7.93
CA TRP A 65 0.50 9.46 -7.27
C TRP A 65 0.61 7.97 -7.62
N LEU A 66 -0.47 7.33 -8.10
CA LEU A 66 -0.44 5.93 -8.53
C LEU A 66 0.35 5.72 -9.84
N GLN A 67 0.63 6.80 -10.59
CA GLN A 67 1.24 6.74 -11.92
C GLN A 67 2.61 7.39 -12.02
N ILE A 68 3.06 8.10 -10.98
CA ILE A 68 4.37 8.74 -11.03
C ILE A 68 5.49 7.70 -11.03
N GLU A 69 6.63 8.06 -11.62
CA GLU A 69 7.89 7.34 -11.41
C GLU A 69 8.63 7.92 -10.20
N GLU A 70 8.82 9.23 -10.19
CA GLU A 70 9.35 9.97 -9.06
C GLU A 70 8.94 11.44 -9.11
N SER A 71 8.85 12.10 -7.95
CA SER A 71 8.48 13.52 -7.87
C SER A 71 8.88 14.17 -6.54
N LEU A 72 9.05 15.50 -6.57
CA LEU A 72 9.18 16.30 -5.36
C LEU A 72 7.83 16.38 -4.65
N VAL A 73 7.82 16.11 -3.34
CA VAL A 73 6.63 16.28 -2.51
C VAL A 73 6.48 17.75 -2.14
N SER A 74 5.31 18.31 -2.43
CA SER A 74 5.02 19.73 -2.20
C SER A 74 5.24 20.15 -0.74
N GLY A 75 5.61 21.42 -0.54
CA GLY A 75 5.80 21.99 0.80
C GLY A 75 7.10 21.58 1.50
N GLY A 76 8.12 21.14 0.74
CA GLY A 76 9.42 20.76 1.29
C GLY A 76 9.38 19.44 2.06
N ARG A 77 8.43 18.55 1.74
CA ARG A 77 8.20 17.28 2.46
C ARG A 77 9.00 16.10 1.93
N GLY A 78 9.94 16.36 1.03
CA GLY A 78 10.88 15.36 0.51
C GLY A 78 10.63 14.94 -0.93
N TRP A 79 11.08 13.74 -1.27
CA TRP A 79 11.02 13.13 -2.60
C TRP A 79 10.29 11.79 -2.50
N ALA A 80 9.46 11.50 -3.49
CA ALA A 80 8.72 10.25 -3.61
C ALA A 80 9.13 9.53 -4.88
N LYS A 81 9.35 8.22 -4.80
CA LYS A 81 9.67 7.35 -5.94
C LYS A 81 8.78 6.12 -5.91
N CYS A 82 8.10 5.82 -7.01
CA CYS A 82 7.37 4.57 -7.15
C CYS A 82 8.35 3.41 -7.24
N ILE A 83 8.20 2.42 -6.36
CA ILE A 83 9.04 1.21 -6.35
C ILE A 83 8.27 -0.02 -6.83
N SER A 84 6.95 -0.01 -6.69
CA SER A 84 6.06 -1.05 -7.22
C SER A 84 4.65 -0.50 -7.38
N ARG A 85 3.91 -1.03 -8.35
CA ARG A 85 2.51 -0.68 -8.61
C ARG A 85 1.84 -1.79 -9.41
N GLY A 86 0.51 -1.84 -9.35
CA GLY A 86 -0.27 -2.82 -10.08
C GLY A 86 -1.76 -2.66 -9.87
N GLU A 87 -2.46 -3.77 -10.02
CA GLU A 87 -3.90 -3.90 -9.79
C GLU A 87 -4.15 -4.73 -8.53
N PHE A 88 -5.25 -4.48 -7.85
CA PHE A 88 -5.69 -5.30 -6.72
C PHE A 88 -7.13 -5.78 -6.88
N HIS A 89 -7.41 -6.92 -6.26
CA HIS A 89 -8.75 -7.48 -6.15
C HIS A 89 -9.14 -7.67 -4.68
N GLY A 90 -10.41 -7.45 -4.39
CA GLY A 90 -10.97 -7.57 -3.04
C GLY A 90 -11.90 -6.42 -2.70
N SER A 91 -12.43 -6.43 -1.49
CA SER A 91 -13.32 -5.38 -0.99
C SER A 91 -12.61 -4.55 0.06
N LEU A 92 -12.72 -3.23 -0.06
CA LEU A 92 -12.25 -2.32 0.98
C LEU A 92 -13.40 -2.06 1.97
N PRO A 93 -13.13 -2.07 3.28
CA PRO A 93 -14.13 -1.75 4.29
C PRO A 93 -14.51 -0.27 4.22
N LEU A 94 -15.66 0.12 4.76
CA LEU A 94 -16.04 1.54 4.80
C LEU A 94 -15.09 2.35 5.70
N ASN A 95 -14.69 1.79 6.84
CA ASN A 95 -13.73 2.41 7.75
C ASN A 95 -12.31 1.93 7.42
N GLN A 96 -11.37 2.87 7.22
CA GLN A 96 -9.97 2.57 6.87
C GLN A 96 -9.22 1.81 7.98
N LEU A 97 -9.72 1.83 9.22
CA LEU A 97 -9.13 1.14 10.36
C LEU A 97 -9.60 -0.31 10.51
N ASP A 98 -10.66 -0.70 9.82
CA ASP A 98 -11.18 -2.07 9.89
C ASP A 98 -10.20 -3.04 9.21
N PHE A 99 -10.18 -4.29 9.68
CA PHE A 99 -9.39 -5.33 9.05
C PHE A 99 -9.85 -5.59 7.61
N PHE A 100 -8.90 -5.77 6.71
CA PHE A 100 -9.17 -6.23 5.36
C PHE A 100 -7.98 -6.93 4.75
N CYS A 101 -8.25 -7.72 3.70
CA CYS A 101 -7.25 -8.37 2.89
C CYS A 101 -7.61 -8.20 1.42
N ILE A 102 -6.60 -7.94 0.60
CA ILE A 102 -6.71 -7.79 -0.85
C ILE A 102 -5.63 -8.62 -1.53
N GLU A 103 -5.94 -9.13 -2.70
CA GLU A 103 -4.97 -9.71 -3.60
C GLU A 103 -4.28 -8.59 -4.38
N LEU A 104 -2.96 -8.56 -4.37
CA LEU A 104 -2.15 -7.69 -5.20
C LEU A 104 -1.66 -8.45 -6.43
N ASN A 105 -1.74 -7.82 -7.58
CA ASN A 105 -1.23 -8.34 -8.83
C ASN A 105 -0.36 -7.28 -9.54
N SER A 106 0.91 -7.62 -9.75
CA SER A 106 1.86 -6.85 -10.55
C SER A 106 2.95 -7.78 -11.08
N THR A 107 3.84 -7.24 -11.91
CA THR A 107 4.98 -7.99 -12.46
C THR A 107 6.00 -8.45 -11.40
N SER A 108 6.09 -7.76 -10.26
CA SER A 108 7.11 -8.01 -9.23
C SER A 108 6.54 -8.37 -7.85
N MET A 109 5.25 -8.16 -7.62
CA MET A 109 4.56 -8.46 -6.38
C MET A 109 3.19 -9.08 -6.68
N PHE A 110 3.02 -10.34 -6.27
CA PHE A 110 1.78 -11.09 -6.37
C PHE A 110 1.51 -11.83 -5.07
N GLY A 111 0.29 -11.74 -4.53
CA GLY A 111 -0.09 -12.38 -3.27
C GLY A 111 -1.17 -11.61 -2.51
N TYR A 112 -1.31 -11.86 -1.22
CA TYR A 112 -2.34 -11.31 -0.35
C TYR A 112 -1.74 -10.34 0.68
N LEU A 113 -2.21 -9.09 0.67
CA LEU A 113 -1.81 -8.07 1.61
C LEU A 113 -2.97 -7.78 2.57
N GLY A 114 -2.77 -8.13 3.85
CA GLY A 114 -3.71 -7.85 4.93
C GLY A 114 -3.32 -6.61 5.71
N PHE A 115 -4.32 -5.86 6.17
CA PHE A 115 -4.20 -4.68 7.04
C PHE A 115 -5.11 -4.80 8.26
N GLY A 116 -4.69 -4.21 9.38
CA GLY A 116 -5.47 -4.07 10.60
C GLY A 116 -4.58 -3.81 11.82
N ASN A 117 -5.13 -3.20 12.87
CA ASN A 117 -4.39 -2.79 14.08
C ASN A 117 -3.07 -2.05 13.77
N ASP A 118 -3.10 -1.07 12.87
CA ASP A 118 -1.93 -0.29 12.50
C ASP A 118 -0.75 -1.14 11.98
N LYS A 119 -1.06 -2.31 11.41
CA LYS A 119 -0.10 -3.29 10.89
C LYS A 119 -0.55 -3.81 9.52
N CYS A 120 0.41 -4.32 8.76
CA CYS A 120 0.16 -5.09 7.55
C CYS A 120 1.09 -6.32 7.45
N LYS A 121 0.64 -7.30 6.67
CA LYS A 121 1.39 -8.53 6.35
C LYS A 121 1.15 -8.89 4.89
N PHE A 122 2.23 -9.18 4.17
CA PHE A 122 2.15 -9.68 2.80
C PHE A 122 2.44 -11.18 2.78
N SER A 123 1.66 -11.96 2.05
CA SER A 123 1.84 -13.41 1.94
C SER A 123 1.57 -13.94 0.54
N SER A 124 2.25 -15.03 0.19
CA SER A 124 1.91 -15.82 -0.99
C SER A 124 0.69 -16.73 -0.80
N ASP A 125 0.29 -17.00 0.44
CA ASP A 125 -0.76 -17.96 0.79
C ASP A 125 -2.08 -17.27 1.15
N SER A 126 -3.16 -17.65 0.46
CA SER A 126 -4.52 -17.17 0.74
C SER A 126 -5.11 -17.71 2.03
N GLU A 127 -4.58 -18.83 2.55
CA GLU A 127 -5.10 -19.51 3.74
C GLU A 127 -4.66 -18.84 5.06
N ILE A 128 -3.85 -17.77 5.01
CA ILE A 128 -3.45 -17.03 6.20
C ILE A 128 -4.65 -16.33 6.85
N ASP A 129 -4.85 -16.60 8.15
CA ASP A 129 -5.72 -15.82 9.00
C ASP A 129 -5.03 -14.50 9.40
N PHE A 130 -5.21 -13.46 8.58
CA PHE A 130 -4.66 -12.14 8.80
C PHE A 130 -5.14 -11.50 10.10
N ILE A 131 -6.34 -11.80 10.57
CA ILE A 131 -6.86 -11.25 11.84
C ILE A 131 -6.00 -11.79 12.98
N SER A 132 -5.76 -13.09 13.03
CA SER A 132 -4.89 -13.70 14.04
C SER A 132 -3.47 -13.11 13.99
N VAL A 133 -2.87 -13.05 12.80
CA VAL A 133 -1.49 -12.56 12.59
C VAL A 133 -1.31 -11.09 13.00
N LEU A 134 -2.29 -10.23 12.72
CA LEU A 134 -2.17 -8.79 12.97
C LEU A 134 -2.60 -8.39 14.40
N ASN A 135 -3.18 -9.32 15.17
CA ASN A 135 -3.49 -9.14 16.59
C ASN A 135 -2.35 -9.54 17.55
N THR A 136 -1.29 -10.19 17.07
CA THR A 136 -0.07 -10.50 17.87
C THR A 136 0.84 -9.28 18.00
#